data_AF-A0A660M1G2-F1
#
_entry.id   AF-A0A660M1G2-F1
#
_cell.length_a   1.000
_cell.length_b   1.000
_cell.length_c   1.000
_cell.angle_alpha   90.00
_cell.angle_beta   90.00
_cell.angle_gamma   90.00
#
_symmetry.space_group_name_H-M   'P 1'
#
loop_
_entity.id
_entity.type
_entity.pdbx_description
1 polymer ?
#
loop_
_entity_poly.entity_id
_entity_poly.type
_entity_poly.pdbx_seq_one_letter_code
_entity_poly.pdbx_strand_id
1 'polypeptide(L)'
;MHNRLGITTANELVRAEKATAAAMTTAILENVESNSWKPSLLRDLHYKLFGQIYSWAGEYRTAEIGKGTSHFAAAEHVTAQVETILDALEQECQHWNPRATAVLDRLAHYYSELNAIHPFRDGNGRTIRLFLSLLANRYGWWLDWTAMTAEENV
;
A
#
# COMPACT_ATOMS: atom_id res chain seq x y z
N MET A 1 -16.36 11.02 6.43
CA MET A 1 -15.14 10.72 7.21
C MET A 1 -14.53 12.06 7.65
N HIS A 2 -14.06 12.18 8.89
CA HIS A 2 -13.35 13.41 9.32
C HIS A 2 -12.10 13.61 8.46
N ASN A 3 -11.89 14.81 7.94
CA ASN A 3 -10.77 15.13 7.04
C ASN A 3 -10.20 16.52 7.35
N ARG A 4 -8.91 16.71 7.06
CA ARG A 4 -8.14 17.95 7.27
C ARG A 4 -8.53 19.08 6.31
N LEU A 5 -9.23 18.76 5.22
CA LEU A 5 -9.63 19.73 4.19
C LEU A 5 -10.96 20.43 4.52
N GLY A 6 -11.63 20.06 5.61
CA GLY A 6 -12.95 20.60 5.97
C GLY A 6 -14.06 20.26 4.97
N ILE A 7 -13.84 19.28 4.08
CA ILE A 7 -14.82 18.89 3.07
C ILE A 7 -16.00 18.17 3.74
N THR A 8 -17.21 18.63 3.45
CA THR A 8 -18.44 18.14 4.08
C THR A 8 -19.23 17.17 3.21
N THR A 9 -18.98 17.13 1.89
CA THR A 9 -19.68 16.21 0.98
C THR A 9 -18.83 14.98 0.65
N ALA A 10 -19.48 13.81 0.59
CA ALA A 10 -18.78 12.56 0.29
C ALA A 10 -18.15 12.56 -1.12
N ASN A 11 -18.85 13.12 -2.11
CA ASN A 11 -18.38 13.15 -3.49
C ASN A 11 -17.13 14.03 -3.67
N GLU A 12 -17.10 15.21 -3.05
CA GLU A 12 -15.91 16.07 -3.10
C GLU A 12 -14.73 15.43 -2.37
N LEU A 13 -14.97 14.77 -1.23
CA LEU A 13 -13.91 14.09 -0.49
C LEU A 13 -13.29 12.96 -1.32
N VAL A 14 -14.13 12.14 -1.98
CA VAL A 14 -13.65 11.07 -2.88
C VAL A 14 -12.85 11.64 -4.04
N ARG A 15 -13.29 12.76 -4.64
CA ARG A 15 -12.57 13.40 -5.75
C ARG A 15 -11.22 13.95 -5.30
N ALA A 16 -11.18 14.68 -4.18
CA ALA A 16 -9.96 15.22 -3.61
C ALA A 16 -8.97 14.10 -3.26
N GLU A 17 -9.45 13.03 -2.61
CA GLU A 17 -8.62 11.87 -2.26
C GLU A 17 -8.01 11.18 -3.47
N LYS A 18 -8.81 10.92 -4.51
CA LYS A 18 -8.31 10.31 -5.75
C LYS A 18 -7.27 11.21 -6.44
N ALA A 19 -7.53 12.50 -6.55
CA ALA A 19 -6.64 13.44 -7.21
C ALA A 19 -5.30 13.57 -6.46
N THR A 20 -5.34 13.77 -5.14
CA THR A 20 -4.14 13.87 -4.31
C THR A 20 -3.33 12.59 -4.34
N ALA A 21 -3.98 11.43 -4.17
CA ALA A 21 -3.28 10.15 -4.20
C ALA A 21 -2.61 9.89 -5.56
N ALA A 22 -3.30 10.17 -6.67
CA ALA A 22 -2.75 9.99 -8.02
C ALA A 22 -1.53 10.89 -8.29
N ALA A 23 -1.62 12.17 -7.91
CA ALA A 23 -0.52 13.12 -8.04
C ALA A 23 0.71 12.68 -7.22
N MET A 24 0.49 12.26 -5.97
CA MET A 24 1.56 11.78 -5.10
C MET A 24 2.17 10.46 -5.59
N THR A 25 1.37 9.51 -6.07
CA THR A 25 1.87 8.28 -6.69
C THR A 25 2.81 8.58 -7.85
N THR A 26 2.42 9.48 -8.75
CA THR A 26 3.22 9.88 -9.91
C THR A 26 4.56 10.48 -9.46
N ALA A 27 4.50 11.47 -8.57
CA ALA A 27 5.70 12.13 -8.05
C ALA A 27 6.65 11.16 -7.33
N ILE A 28 6.12 10.18 -6.59
CA ILE A 28 6.93 9.19 -5.88
C ILE A 28 7.61 8.22 -6.86
N LEU A 29 6.88 7.70 -7.85
CA LEU A 29 7.45 6.76 -8.83
C LEU A 29 8.56 7.40 -9.69
N GLU A 30 8.48 8.72 -9.92
CA GLU A 30 9.49 9.45 -10.69
C GLU A 30 10.74 9.85 -9.89
N ASN A 31 10.61 10.05 -8.57
CA ASN A 31 11.67 10.70 -7.78
C ASN A 31 12.21 9.88 -6.60
N VAL A 32 11.59 8.74 -6.27
CA VAL A 32 11.99 7.93 -5.11
C VAL A 32 12.64 6.64 -5.57
N GLU A 33 13.93 6.51 -5.27
CA GLU A 33 14.62 5.22 -5.23
C GLU A 33 14.71 4.77 -3.78
N SER A 34 14.09 3.62 -3.46
CA SER A 34 14.27 2.98 -2.15
C SER A 34 15.19 1.78 -2.28
N ASN A 35 16.07 1.63 -1.28
CA ASN A 35 16.91 0.45 -1.08
C ASN A 35 16.57 -0.31 0.20
N SER A 36 15.43 0.01 0.83
CA SER A 36 14.94 -0.70 2.02
C SER A 36 13.41 -0.82 1.98
N TRP A 37 12.91 -2.03 2.23
CA TRP A 37 11.51 -2.45 2.09
C TRP A 37 10.86 -2.73 3.45
N LYS A 38 11.13 -1.85 4.41
CA LYS A 38 10.71 -1.97 5.81
C LYS A 38 9.29 -1.46 6.07
N PRO A 39 8.68 -1.83 7.21
CA PRO A 39 7.39 -1.28 7.65
C PRO A 39 7.30 0.24 7.67
N SER A 40 8.42 0.93 7.98
CA SER A 40 8.48 2.40 7.94
C SER A 40 8.20 2.95 6.54
N LEU A 41 8.71 2.33 5.48
CA LEU A 41 8.43 2.77 4.11
C LEU A 41 6.93 2.63 3.78
N LEU A 42 6.30 1.53 4.19
CA LEU A 42 4.87 1.32 3.94
C LEU A 42 4.02 2.42 4.62
N ARG A 43 4.36 2.75 5.88
CA ARG A 43 3.72 3.85 6.63
C ARG A 43 3.99 5.22 6.01
N ASP A 44 5.22 5.47 5.59
CA ASP A 44 5.62 6.73 4.96
C ASP A 44 4.91 6.95 3.62
N LEU A 45 4.77 5.90 2.80
CA LEU A 45 4.01 5.95 1.55
C LEU A 45 2.54 6.24 1.85
N HIS A 46 1.94 5.58 2.85
CA HIS A 46 0.57 5.88 3.25
C HIS A 46 0.43 7.34 3.70
N TYR A 47 1.36 7.84 4.52
CA TYR A 47 1.36 9.23 4.95
C TYR A 47 1.50 10.20 3.78
N LYS A 48 2.39 9.94 2.82
CA LYS A 48 2.55 10.77 1.63
C LYS A 48 1.28 10.82 0.78
N LEU A 49 0.59 9.68 0.62
CA LEU A 49 -0.64 9.62 -0.17
C LEU A 49 -1.83 10.33 0.50
N PHE A 50 -1.95 10.24 1.83
CA PHE A 50 -3.19 10.59 2.53
C PHE A 50 -3.03 11.63 3.65
N GLY A 51 -1.82 12.00 4.03
CA GLY A 51 -1.52 12.88 5.17
C GLY A 51 -2.04 14.30 5.03
N GLN A 52 -2.28 14.76 3.81
CA GLN A 52 -2.96 16.04 3.57
C GLN A 52 -4.47 15.98 3.85
N ILE A 53 -5.04 14.77 3.89
CA ILE A 53 -6.50 14.55 3.96
C ILE A 53 -6.89 13.98 5.32
N TYR A 54 -6.12 13.04 5.86
CA TYR A 54 -6.45 12.30 7.08
C TYR A 54 -5.37 12.46 8.14
N SER A 55 -5.81 12.69 9.38
CA SER A 55 -4.91 12.79 10.53
C SER A 55 -4.26 11.47 10.93
N TRP A 56 -4.91 10.35 10.59
CA TRP A 56 -4.44 9.00 10.88
C TRP A 56 -3.54 8.42 9.78
N ALA A 57 -3.27 9.17 8.71
CA ALA A 57 -2.46 8.64 7.62
C ALA A 57 -1.07 8.22 8.12
N GLY A 58 -0.62 7.03 7.74
CA GLY A 58 0.64 6.45 8.20
C GLY A 58 0.51 5.64 9.49
N GLU A 59 -0.63 5.69 10.16
CA GLU A 59 -0.90 4.88 11.36
C GLU A 59 -1.66 3.61 11.03
N TYR A 60 -1.20 2.50 11.58
CA TYR A 60 -1.93 1.24 11.47
C TYR A 60 -3.26 1.33 12.20
N ARG A 61 -4.25 0.58 11.70
CA ARG A 61 -5.57 0.55 12.29
C ARG A 61 -5.52 -0.16 13.64
N THR A 62 -6.32 0.34 14.57
CA THR A 62 -6.57 -0.26 15.88
C THR A 62 -8.00 -0.81 16.01
N ALA A 63 -8.80 -0.64 14.96
CA ALA A 63 -10.17 -1.12 14.87
C ALA A 63 -10.29 -2.21 13.81
N GLU A 64 -11.24 -3.12 14.03
CA GLU A 64 -11.59 -4.14 13.05
C GLU A 64 -12.24 -3.54 11.81
N ILE A 65 -11.93 -4.14 10.68
CA ILE A 65 -12.49 -3.79 9.38
C ILE A 65 -12.78 -5.07 8.59
N GLY A 66 -13.76 -4.99 7.70
CA GLY A 66 -14.08 -6.05 6.76
C GLY A 66 -14.56 -5.46 5.45
N LYS A 67 -14.47 -6.23 4.38
CA LYS A 67 -14.99 -5.88 3.06
C LYS A 67 -15.84 -7.05 2.55
N GLY A 68 -17.15 -6.83 2.43
CA GLY A 68 -18.08 -7.91 2.10
C GLY A 68 -18.06 -9.01 3.16
N THR A 69 -17.74 -10.24 2.76
CA THR A 69 -17.62 -11.42 3.62
C THR A 69 -16.19 -11.70 4.09
N SER A 70 -15.20 -10.92 3.62
CA SER A 70 -13.80 -11.13 3.99
C SER A 70 -13.47 -10.43 5.31
N HIS A 71 -12.91 -11.21 6.23
CA HIS A 71 -12.30 -10.71 7.45
C HIS A 71 -10.80 -10.50 7.22
N PHE A 72 -10.33 -9.27 7.42
CA PHE A 72 -8.91 -8.98 7.46
C PHE A 72 -8.31 -9.43 8.80
N ALA A 73 -6.99 -9.35 8.94
CA ALA A 73 -6.32 -9.68 10.21
C ALA A 73 -6.96 -8.96 11.42
N ALA A 74 -6.98 -9.57 12.60
CA ALA A 74 -7.43 -8.86 13.79
C ALA A 74 -6.52 -7.65 14.04
N ALA A 75 -7.10 -6.51 14.41
CA ALA A 75 -6.40 -5.23 14.51
C ALA A 75 -5.19 -5.28 15.45
N GLU A 76 -5.30 -6.05 16.54
CA GLU A 76 -4.22 -6.25 17.52
C GLU A 76 -2.98 -6.95 16.94
N HIS A 77 -3.13 -7.73 15.86
CA HIS A 77 -2.05 -8.47 15.23
C HIS A 77 -1.43 -7.73 14.03
N VAL A 78 -2.03 -6.63 13.57
CA VAL A 78 -1.62 -5.92 12.35
C VAL A 78 -0.14 -5.54 12.39
N THR A 79 0.32 -4.89 13.44
CA THR A 79 1.72 -4.43 13.55
C THR A 79 2.69 -5.61 13.45
N ALA A 80 2.49 -6.66 14.25
CA ALA A 80 3.36 -7.83 14.27
C ALA A 80 3.37 -8.58 12.93
N GLN A 81 2.21 -8.69 12.27
CA GLN A 81 2.12 -9.36 10.97
C GLN A 81 2.80 -8.54 9.86
N VAL A 82 2.64 -7.21 9.83
CA VAL A 82 3.35 -6.35 8.87
C VAL A 82 4.87 -6.41 9.07
N GLU A 83 5.32 -6.36 10.32
CA GLU A 83 6.74 -6.49 10.65
C GLU A 83 7.29 -7.84 10.16
N THR A 84 6.59 -8.93 10.50
CA THR A 84 7.01 -10.28 10.10
C THR A 84 7.11 -10.42 8.58
N ILE A 85 6.09 -9.99 7.83
CA ILE A 85 6.08 -10.19 6.38
C ILE A 85 7.09 -9.30 5.66
N LEU A 86 7.29 -8.05 6.13
CA LEU A 86 8.24 -7.13 5.50
C LEU A 86 9.70 -7.42 5.90
N ASP A 87 9.96 -7.98 7.09
CA ASP A 87 11.28 -8.49 7.45
C ASP A 87 11.66 -9.70 6.59
N ALA A 88 10.70 -10.58 6.28
CA ALA A 88 10.90 -11.68 5.34
C ALA A 88 11.18 -11.15 3.93
N LEU A 89 10.41 -10.16 3.46
CA LEU A 89 10.64 -9.51 2.16
C LEU A 89 12.03 -8.90 2.04
N GLU A 90 12.44 -8.09 3.03
CA GLU A 90 13.73 -7.38 3.02
C GLU A 90 14.91 -8.34 2.93
N GLN A 91 14.81 -9.53 3.55
CA GLN A 91 15.84 -10.56 3.47
C GLN A 91 15.80 -11.31 2.13
N GLU A 92 14.59 -11.66 1.67
CA GLU A 92 14.43 -12.44 0.45
C GLU A 92 14.86 -11.66 -0.79
N CYS A 93 14.45 -10.38 -0.89
CA CYS A 93 14.68 -9.58 -2.09
C CYS A 93 16.18 -9.30 -2.34
N GLN A 94 17.02 -9.34 -1.32
CA GLN A 94 18.48 -9.21 -1.47
C GLN A 94 19.08 -10.26 -2.41
N HIS A 95 18.40 -11.38 -2.59
CA HIS A 95 18.83 -12.51 -3.43
C HIS A 95 18.08 -12.58 -4.76
N TRP A 96 17.19 -11.63 -5.05
CA TRP A 96 16.44 -11.62 -6.29
C TRP A 96 17.31 -11.20 -7.48
N ASN A 97 17.16 -11.93 -8.58
CA ASN A 97 17.81 -11.59 -9.84
C ASN A 97 16.98 -10.55 -10.61
N PRO A 98 17.55 -9.40 -11.00
CA PRO A 98 16.84 -8.43 -11.83
C PRO A 98 16.29 -9.05 -13.11
N ARG A 99 15.06 -8.68 -13.48
CA ARG A 99 14.30 -9.16 -14.64
C ARG A 99 13.99 -10.65 -14.65
N ALA A 100 14.26 -11.39 -13.58
CA ALA A 100 13.80 -12.78 -13.46
C ALA A 100 12.29 -12.79 -13.24
N THR A 101 11.58 -13.69 -13.93
CA THR A 101 10.11 -13.82 -13.82
C THR A 101 9.67 -14.29 -12.45
N ALA A 102 10.51 -15.05 -11.72
CA ALA A 102 10.24 -15.46 -10.35
C ALA A 102 9.98 -14.27 -9.40
N VAL A 103 10.51 -13.08 -9.71
CA VAL A 103 10.19 -11.86 -8.94
C VAL A 103 8.70 -11.54 -8.99
N LEU A 104 8.03 -11.78 -10.12
CA LEU A 104 6.60 -11.50 -10.29
C LEU A 104 5.75 -12.40 -9.38
N ASP A 105 6.10 -13.67 -9.26
CA ASP A 105 5.41 -14.61 -8.35
C ASP A 105 5.56 -14.18 -6.89
N ARG A 106 6.75 -13.69 -6.51
CA ARG A 106 6.99 -13.18 -5.16
C ARG A 106 6.26 -11.85 -4.91
N LEU A 107 6.22 -10.94 -5.88
CA LEU A 107 5.41 -9.71 -5.80
C LEU A 107 3.93 -10.03 -5.58
N ALA A 108 3.39 -11.02 -6.29
CA ALA A 108 2.00 -11.48 -6.11
C ALA A 108 1.76 -12.07 -4.71
N HIS A 109 2.72 -12.84 -4.18
CA HIS A 109 2.66 -13.34 -2.81
C HIS A 109 2.61 -12.19 -1.79
N TYR A 110 3.54 -11.24 -1.85
CA TYR A 110 3.56 -10.11 -0.92
C TYR A 110 2.36 -9.18 -1.08
N TYR A 111 1.81 -9.04 -2.29
CA TYR A 111 0.54 -8.37 -2.51
C TYR A 111 -0.60 -9.04 -1.73
N SER A 112 -0.74 -10.37 -1.88
CA SER A 112 -1.78 -11.14 -1.21
C SER A 112 -1.66 -11.04 0.32
N GLU A 113 -0.46 -11.21 0.87
CA GLU A 113 -0.21 -11.15 2.31
C GLU A 113 -0.53 -9.76 2.89
N LEU A 114 -0.02 -8.69 2.29
CA LEU A 114 -0.28 -7.33 2.76
C LEU A 114 -1.77 -6.95 2.60
N ASN A 115 -2.42 -7.43 1.55
CA ASN A 115 -3.85 -7.19 1.35
C ASN A 115 -4.71 -7.92 2.38
N ALA A 116 -4.34 -9.14 2.77
CA ALA A 116 -5.00 -9.89 3.85
C ALA A 116 -4.80 -9.24 5.23
N ILE A 117 -3.61 -8.70 5.50
CA ILE A 117 -3.34 -7.95 6.74
C ILE A 117 -4.17 -6.65 6.79
N HIS A 118 -4.23 -5.95 5.66
CA HIS A 118 -4.99 -4.71 5.48
C HIS A 118 -4.66 -3.65 6.55
N PRO A 119 -3.41 -3.14 6.59
CA PRO A 119 -2.85 -2.53 7.79
C PRO A 119 -3.43 -1.16 8.18
N PHE A 120 -4.06 -0.44 7.26
CA PHE A 120 -4.57 0.92 7.46
C PHE A 120 -6.10 0.96 7.49
N ARG A 121 -6.66 2.07 7.97
CA ARG A 121 -8.12 2.27 8.06
C ARG A 121 -8.81 2.37 6.68
N ASP A 122 -8.12 2.97 5.72
CA ASP A 122 -8.48 3.07 4.30
C ASP A 122 -7.15 3.28 3.53
N GLY A 123 -7.17 3.26 2.20
CA GLY A 123 -5.99 3.52 1.38
C GLY A 123 -5.09 2.32 1.12
N ASN A 124 -5.36 1.16 1.74
CA ASN A 124 -4.54 -0.05 1.69
C ASN A 124 -4.09 -0.45 0.28
N GLY A 125 -5.05 -0.73 -0.62
CA GLY A 125 -4.70 -1.16 -1.98
C GLY A 125 -3.84 -0.15 -2.75
N ARG A 126 -4.04 1.15 -2.54
CA ARG A 126 -3.24 2.20 -3.20
C ARG A 126 -1.82 2.25 -2.64
N THR A 127 -1.67 2.14 -1.33
CA THR A 127 -0.35 2.09 -0.68
C THR A 127 0.42 0.83 -1.04
N ILE A 128 -0.24 -0.35 -0.98
CA ILE A 128 0.40 -1.64 -1.30
C ILE A 128 0.84 -1.67 -2.77
N ARG A 129 0.00 -1.24 -3.72
CA ARG A 129 0.39 -1.16 -5.14
C ARG A 129 1.54 -0.22 -5.38
N LEU A 130 1.57 0.95 -4.73
CA LEU A 130 2.71 1.87 -4.84
C LEU A 130 3.99 1.25 -4.28
N PHE A 131 3.92 0.63 -3.11
CA PHE A 131 5.05 -0.06 -2.49
C PHE A 131 5.61 -1.15 -3.43
N LEU A 132 4.74 -1.99 -3.99
CA LEU A 132 5.15 -3.06 -4.89
C LEU A 132 5.60 -2.56 -6.27
N SER A 133 5.06 -1.45 -6.77
CA SER A 133 5.56 -0.80 -7.99
C SER A 133 7.00 -0.31 -7.81
N LEU A 134 7.31 0.32 -6.67
CA LEU A 134 8.69 0.73 -6.37
C LEU A 134 9.62 -0.48 -6.31
N LEU A 135 9.18 -1.56 -5.66
CA LEU A 135 9.95 -2.80 -5.56
C LEU A 135 10.15 -3.46 -6.94
N ALA A 136 9.10 -3.55 -7.74
CA ALA A 136 9.17 -4.09 -9.10
C ALA A 136 10.16 -3.29 -9.97
N ASN A 137 10.08 -1.96 -9.92
CA ASN A 137 10.97 -1.06 -10.66
C ASN A 137 12.44 -1.31 -10.28
N ARG A 138 12.73 -1.55 -8.99
CA ARG A 138 14.09 -1.87 -8.49
C ARG A 138 14.68 -3.12 -9.15
N TYR A 139 13.84 -4.09 -9.50
CA TYR A 139 14.23 -5.34 -10.17
C TYR A 139 13.94 -5.34 -11.67
N GLY A 140 13.64 -4.17 -12.26
CA GLY A 140 13.51 -4.01 -13.71
C GLY A 140 12.15 -4.43 -14.28
N TRP A 141 11.10 -4.47 -13.46
CA TRP A 141 9.73 -4.73 -13.85
C TRP A 141 8.86 -3.48 -13.69
N TRP A 142 7.94 -3.26 -14.63
CA TRP A 142 6.94 -2.20 -14.53
C TRP A 142 5.56 -2.82 -14.39
N LEU A 143 4.86 -2.49 -13.31
CA LEU A 143 3.51 -3.02 -13.05
C LEU A 143 2.46 -2.04 -13.55
N ASP A 144 1.63 -2.49 -14.48
CA ASP A 144 0.45 -1.76 -14.94
C ASP A 144 -0.80 -2.23 -14.17
N TRP A 145 -1.32 -1.35 -13.34
CA TRP A 145 -2.49 -1.61 -12.50
C TRP A 145 -3.82 -1.19 -13.15
N THR A 146 -3.80 -0.67 -14.39
CA THR A 146 -4.99 -0.13 -15.05
C THR A 146 -6.01 -1.20 -15.44
N ALA A 147 -5.56 -2.44 -15.62
CA ALA A 147 -6.42 -3.58 -15.94
C ALA A 147 -7.15 -4.18 -14.71
N MET A 148 -6.75 -3.80 -13.50
CA MET A 148 -7.27 -4.39 -12.26
C MET A 148 -8.62 -3.80 -11.89
N THR A 149 -9.66 -4.63 -11.78
CA THR A 149 -11.01 -4.16 -11.41
C THR A 149 -11.17 -4.00 -9.89
N ALA A 150 -12.25 -3.32 -9.47
CA ALA A 150 -12.58 -3.17 -8.05
C ALA A 150 -12.96 -4.51 -7.39
N GLU A 151 -13.48 -5.47 -8.18
CA GLU A 151 -13.80 -6.83 -7.77
C GLU A 151 -12.57 -7.75 -7.65
N GLU A 152 -11.48 -7.45 -8.34
CA GLU A 152 -10.19 -8.17 -8.22
C GLU A 152 -9.35 -7.64 -7.06
N ASN A 153 -9.72 -6.48 -6.51
CA ASN A 153 -9.07 -5.79 -5.41
C ASN A 153 -9.81 -6.08 -4.09
N VAL A 154 -10.02 -7.35 -3.76
CA VAL A 154 -10.74 -7.82 -2.55
C VAL A 154 -9.77 -8.20 -1.46
#